data_AF-A0A539CZS4-F1
#
_entry.id   AF-A0A539CZS4-F1
#
_cell.length_a   1.000
_cell.length_b   1.000
_cell.length_c   1.000
_cell.angle_alpha   90.00
_cell.angle_beta   90.00
_cell.angle_gamma   90.00
#
_symmetry.space_group_name_H-M   'P 1'
#
loop_
_entity.id
_entity.type
_entity.pdbx_description
1 polymer ?
#
loop_
_entity_poly.entity_id
_entity_poly.type
_entity_poly.pdbx_seq_one_letter_code
_entity_poly.pdbx_strand_id
1 'polypeptide(L)'
;MSMNLNGRRIALAAITLVGLYLGYRIYESRLDAAALREETLDGAVPTVAVIHAKPSAPTETITLPGNVAAWFLAPIYAQVSGYVKMWHKDYGALVKTGDVLAEINAPALDAQYEQAKADLEAERAKYTLAVVTAKRWIAMRKSHAVSEQSITVQ
;
A
#
# COMPACT_ATOMS: atom_id res chain seq x y z
N MET A 1 -92.21 16.67 76.13
CA MET A 1 -91.41 15.55 76.65
C MET A 1 -90.17 16.14 77.34
N SER A 2 -90.14 16.19 78.67
CA SER A 2 -89.11 16.92 79.45
C SER A 2 -87.74 16.24 79.32
N MET A 3 -86.96 16.70 78.34
CA MET A 3 -85.57 16.27 78.19
C MET A 3 -84.73 16.98 79.25
N ASN A 4 -84.26 16.20 80.24
CA ASN A 4 -83.45 16.67 81.36
C ASN A 4 -82.28 17.55 80.88
N LEU A 5 -81.95 18.61 81.62
CA LEU A 5 -80.92 19.62 81.32
C LEU A 5 -79.54 19.01 80.93
N ASN A 6 -79.29 17.78 81.37
CA ASN A 6 -78.09 17.01 81.07
C ASN A 6 -78.06 16.48 79.62
N GLY A 7 -79.20 16.17 79.00
CA GLY A 7 -79.29 15.68 77.61
C GLY A 7 -78.91 16.73 76.56
N ARG A 8 -79.28 18.00 76.77
CA ARG A 8 -78.88 19.11 75.88
C ARG A 8 -77.38 19.40 75.96
N ARG A 9 -76.78 19.25 77.14
CA ARG A 9 -75.32 19.40 77.33
C ARG A 9 -74.54 18.30 76.62
N ILE A 10 -75.02 17.06 76.68
CA ILE A 10 -74.42 15.93 75.96
C ILE A 10 -74.53 16.13 74.44
N ALA A 11 -75.67 16.60 73.94
CA ALA A 11 -75.83 16.88 72.51
C ALA A 11 -74.89 17.99 72.00
N LEU A 12 -74.71 19.09 72.76
CA LEU A 12 -73.78 20.16 72.41
C LEU A 12 -72.31 19.70 72.48
N ALA A 13 -71.95 18.87 73.45
CA ALA A 13 -70.62 18.26 73.54
C ALA A 13 -70.35 17.33 72.34
N ALA A 14 -71.34 16.55 71.90
CA ALA A 14 -71.20 15.69 70.73
C ALA A 14 -71.01 16.50 69.44
N ILE A 15 -71.76 17.59 69.24
CA ILE A 15 -71.63 18.44 68.05
C ILE A 15 -70.27 19.15 68.01
N THR A 16 -69.79 19.64 69.15
CA THR A 16 -68.47 20.29 69.23
C THR A 16 -67.33 19.30 68.99
N LEU A 17 -67.42 18.07 69.52
CA LEU A 17 -66.48 16.99 69.23
C LEU A 17 -66.47 16.59 67.75
N VAL A 18 -67.66 16.48 67.13
CA VAL A 18 -67.77 16.18 65.70
C VAL A 18 -67.18 17.32 64.85
N GLY A 19 -67.45 18.58 65.22
CA GLY A 19 -66.89 19.75 64.53
C GLY A 19 -65.36 19.82 64.64
N LEU A 20 -64.80 19.56 65.82
CA LEU A 20 -63.36 19.48 66.04
C LEU A 20 -62.73 18.32 65.25
N TYR A 21 -63.37 17.15 65.24
CA TYR A 21 -62.92 15.99 64.48
C TYR A 21 -62.92 16.25 62.97
N LEU A 22 -64.00 16.85 62.44
CA LEU A 22 -64.08 17.22 61.02
C LEU A 22 -63.07 18.31 60.66
N GLY A 23 -62.88 19.31 61.53
CA GLY A 23 -61.86 20.34 61.35
C GLY A 23 -60.44 19.76 61.32
N TYR A 24 -60.14 18.84 62.23
CA TYR A 24 -58.87 18.11 62.28
C TYR A 24 -58.64 17.26 61.01
N ARG A 25 -59.67 16.53 60.55
CA ARG A 25 -59.62 15.74 59.31
C ARG A 25 -59.41 16.60 58.06
N ILE A 26 -60.03 17.79 58.01
CA ILE A 26 -59.85 18.74 56.91
C ILE A 26 -58.44 19.34 56.93
N TYR A 27 -57.87 19.59 58.11
CA TYR A 27 -56.50 20.07 58.24
C TYR A 27 -55.49 19.00 57.78
N GLU A 28 -55.59 17.75 58.23
CA GLU A 28 -54.74 16.64 57.77
C GLU A 28 -54.84 16.43 56.25
N SER A 29 -56.06 16.37 55.70
CA SER A 29 -56.25 16.16 54.25
C SER A 29 -55.68 17.28 53.37
N ARG A 30 -55.52 18.49 53.90
CA ARG A 30 -54.88 19.60 53.18
C ARG A 30 -53.36 19.45 53.17
N LEU A 31 -52.75 18.95 54.26
CA LEU A 31 -51.33 18.63 54.30
C LEU A 31 -51.00 17.45 53.39
N ASP A 32 -51.81 16.39 53.43
CA ASP A 32 -51.62 15.21 52.57
C ASP A 32 -51.77 15.56 51.09
N ALA A 33 -52.73 16.43 50.74
CA ALA A 33 -52.91 16.89 49.37
C ALA A 33 -51.76 17.77 48.86
N ALA A 34 -51.06 18.49 49.75
CA ALA A 34 -49.88 19.26 49.38
C ALA A 34 -48.66 18.35 49.15
N ALA A 35 -48.43 17.39 50.06
CA ALA A 35 -47.36 16.40 49.92
C ALA A 35 -47.54 15.51 48.68
N LEU A 36 -48.77 15.05 48.42
CA LEU A 36 -49.06 14.23 47.24
C LEU A 36 -48.86 15.01 45.93
N ARG A 37 -49.14 16.32 45.91
CA ARG A 37 -48.88 17.15 44.73
C ARG A 37 -47.40 17.24 44.42
N GLU A 38 -46.57 17.43 45.43
CA GLU A 38 -45.12 17.49 45.28
C GLU A 38 -44.56 16.16 44.72
N GLU A 39 -44.98 15.02 45.29
CA GLU A 39 -44.61 13.70 44.77
C GLU A 39 -45.10 13.45 43.34
N THR A 40 -46.32 13.89 43.00
CA THR A 40 -46.83 13.76 41.63
C THR A 40 -46.11 14.65 40.63
N LEU A 41 -45.61 15.82 41.04
CA LEU A 41 -44.83 16.71 40.19
C LEU A 41 -43.42 16.15 39.94
N ASP A 42 -42.79 15.59 40.97
CA ASP A 42 -41.49 14.91 40.85
C ASP A 42 -41.59 13.63 40.01
N GLY A 43 -42.67 12.87 40.17
CA GLY A 43 -42.96 11.68 39.36
C GLY A 43 -43.44 11.99 37.93
N ALA A 44 -43.90 13.21 37.66
CA ALA A 44 -44.37 13.63 36.34
C ALA A 44 -43.23 13.96 35.38
N VAL A 45 -41.99 14.11 35.86
CA VAL A 45 -40.82 14.32 35.00
C VAL A 45 -40.24 12.95 34.61
N PRO A 46 -40.40 12.51 33.35
CA PRO A 46 -39.87 11.23 32.92
C PRO A 46 -38.34 11.25 32.96
N THR A 47 -37.74 10.33 33.70
CA THR A 47 -36.29 10.13 33.68
C THR A 47 -35.92 9.49 32.35
N VAL A 48 -35.18 10.24 31.52
CA VAL A 48 -34.72 9.78 30.21
C VAL A 48 -33.21 9.59 30.23
N ALA A 49 -32.74 8.50 29.64
CA ALA A 49 -31.32 8.30 29.39
C ALA A 49 -30.90 9.21 28.22
N VAL A 50 -30.00 10.15 28.48
CA VAL A 50 -29.42 11.02 27.46
C VAL A 50 -27.96 10.66 27.22
N ILE A 51 -27.55 10.71 25.95
CA ILE A 51 -26.15 10.63 25.54
C ILE A 51 -25.75 11.96 24.90
N HIS A 52 -24.54 12.42 25.22
CA HIS A 52 -23.97 13.62 24.61
C HIS A 52 -23.08 13.22 23.43
N ALA A 53 -23.28 13.86 22.29
CA ALA A 53 -22.44 13.64 21.12
C ALA A 53 -21.01 14.08 21.42
N LYS A 54 -20.05 13.16 21.26
CA LYS A 54 -18.62 13.48 21.28
C LYS A 54 -18.16 13.65 19.83
N PRO A 55 -17.36 14.68 19.51
CA PRO A 55 -16.71 14.77 18.21
C PRO A 55 -15.90 13.50 17.97
N SER A 56 -16.18 12.78 16.88
CA SER A 56 -15.29 11.72 16.41
C SER A 56 -14.00 12.35 15.89
N ALA A 57 -12.91 11.59 15.89
CA ALA A 57 -11.66 12.05 15.28
C ALA A 57 -11.94 12.44 13.82
N PRO A 58 -11.44 13.59 13.33
CA PRO A 58 -11.72 14.10 11.99
C PRO A 58 -11.07 13.28 10.86
N THR A 59 -10.49 12.11 11.18
CA THR A 59 -9.71 11.31 10.25
C THR A 59 -10.04 9.85 10.45
N GLU A 60 -10.71 9.27 9.45
CA GLU A 60 -10.82 7.82 9.31
C GLU A 60 -9.56 7.31 8.60
N THR A 61 -8.71 6.60 9.33
CA THR A 61 -7.55 5.93 8.74
C THR A 61 -7.98 4.57 8.22
N ILE A 62 -8.03 4.44 6.89
CA ILE A 62 -8.27 3.15 6.23
C ILE A 62 -6.92 2.51 5.89
N THR A 63 -6.68 1.30 6.39
CA THR A 63 -5.47 0.53 6.07
C THR A 63 -5.75 -0.34 4.86
N LEU A 64 -5.18 0.03 3.71
CA LEU A 64 -5.24 -0.79 2.50
C LEU A 64 -3.92 -1.57 2.37
N PRO A 65 -3.97 -2.88 2.09
CA PRO A 65 -2.78 -3.62 1.73
C PRO A 65 -2.26 -3.11 0.38
N GLY A 66 -0.98 -2.74 0.34
CA GLY A 66 -0.27 -2.36 -0.88
C GLY A 66 0.99 -3.20 -1.02
N ASN A 67 1.28 -3.62 -2.24
CA ASN A 67 2.54 -4.30 -2.55
C ASN A 67 3.51 -3.30 -3.16
N VAL A 68 4.75 -3.28 -2.67
CA VAL A 68 5.82 -2.46 -3.23
C VAL A 68 6.54 -3.26 -4.31
N ALA A 69 6.78 -2.64 -5.46
CA ALA A 69 7.54 -3.21 -6.56
C ALA A 69 8.72 -2.30 -6.91
N ALA A 70 9.78 -2.88 -7.49
CA ALA A 70 10.90 -2.10 -8.00
C ALA A 70 10.44 -1.21 -9.17
N TRP A 71 10.92 0.04 -9.23
CA TRP A 71 10.67 0.93 -10.37
C TRP A 71 11.24 0.38 -11.68
N PHE A 72 12.39 -0.30 -11.60
CA PHE A 72 13.06 -0.89 -12.75
C PHE A 72 13.54 -2.30 -12.39
N LEU A 73 13.36 -3.22 -13.32
CA LEU A 73 13.79 -4.61 -13.20
C LEU A 73 14.55 -4.98 -14.47
N ALA A 74 15.78 -5.43 -14.31
CA ALA A 74 16.65 -5.86 -15.41
C ALA A 74 17.06 -7.32 -15.17
N PRO A 75 16.37 -8.29 -15.79
CA PRO A 75 16.78 -9.68 -15.70
C PRO A 75 18.04 -9.88 -16.55
N ILE A 76 19.11 -10.40 -15.93
CA ILE A 76 20.40 -10.60 -16.59
C ILE A 76 20.55 -12.05 -17.02
N TYR A 77 20.83 -12.27 -18.30
CA TYR A 77 21.06 -13.59 -18.89
C TYR A 77 22.40 -13.62 -19.62
N ALA A 78 23.00 -14.81 -19.69
CA ALA A 78 24.18 -15.03 -20.53
C ALA A 78 23.78 -14.98 -22.02
N GLN A 79 24.52 -14.21 -22.81
CA GLN A 79 24.29 -14.14 -24.27
C GLN A 79 24.87 -15.36 -25.01
N VAL A 80 25.80 -16.07 -24.38
CA VAL A 80 26.54 -17.19 -24.96
C VAL A 80 26.39 -18.41 -24.07
N SER A 81 26.29 -19.59 -24.69
CA SER A 81 26.28 -20.85 -23.96
C SER A 81 27.70 -21.21 -23.49
N GLY A 82 27.85 -21.53 -22.22
CA GLY A 82 29.12 -21.93 -21.65
C GLY A 82 28.99 -22.30 -20.17
N TYR A 83 30.13 -22.58 -19.54
CA TYR A 83 30.21 -22.87 -18.12
C TYR A 83 30.66 -21.64 -17.36
N VAL A 84 30.04 -21.35 -16.22
CA VAL A 84 30.50 -20.25 -15.36
C VAL A 84 31.84 -20.64 -14.73
N LYS A 85 32.88 -19.88 -15.04
CA LYS A 85 34.23 -20.06 -14.52
C LYS A 85 34.39 -19.42 -13.15
N MET A 86 33.88 -18.20 -12.97
CA MET A 86 33.96 -17.47 -11.71
C MET A 86 32.81 -16.46 -11.57
N TRP A 87 32.36 -16.24 -10.33
CA TRP A 87 31.46 -15.15 -9.97
C TRP A 87 32.26 -14.02 -9.31
N HIS A 88 32.04 -12.79 -9.75
CA HIS A 88 32.71 -11.59 -9.20
C HIS A 88 31.79 -10.78 -8.28
N LYS A 89 30.48 -10.99 -8.37
CA LYS A 89 29.46 -10.33 -7.55
C LYS A 89 28.51 -11.38 -6.98
N ASP A 90 28.20 -11.22 -5.70
CA ASP A 90 27.31 -12.12 -4.96
C ASP A 90 25.86 -11.58 -4.95
N TYR A 91 24.94 -12.41 -4.48
CA TYR A 91 23.53 -12.06 -4.32
C TYR A 91 23.35 -10.87 -3.38
N GLY A 92 22.59 -9.87 -3.82
CA GLY A 92 22.33 -8.64 -3.06
C GLY A 92 23.44 -7.58 -3.16
N ALA A 93 24.52 -7.83 -3.90
CA ALA A 93 25.53 -6.82 -4.15
C ALA A 93 24.98 -5.68 -5.03
N LEU A 94 25.41 -4.45 -4.73
CA LEU A 94 25.18 -3.30 -5.59
C LEU A 94 26.03 -3.45 -6.86
N VAL A 95 25.36 -3.34 -8.01
CA VAL A 95 25.96 -3.44 -9.35
C VAL A 95 25.64 -2.22 -10.17
N LYS A 96 26.53 -1.88 -11.10
CA LYS A 96 26.37 -0.78 -12.06
C LYS A 96 26.49 -1.32 -13.48
N THR A 97 26.03 -0.52 -14.44
CA THR A 97 26.20 -0.82 -15.86
C THR A 97 27.67 -0.96 -16.19
N GLY A 98 28.04 -2.08 -16.81
CA GLY A 98 29.41 -2.41 -17.19
C GLY A 98 30.18 -3.25 -16.16
N ASP A 99 29.61 -3.50 -14.97
CA ASP A 99 30.24 -4.39 -14.00
C ASP A 99 30.26 -5.84 -14.51
N VAL A 100 31.41 -6.50 -14.39
CA VAL A 100 31.53 -7.94 -14.68
C VAL A 100 30.93 -8.71 -13.52
N LEU A 101 29.84 -9.43 -13.77
CA LEU A 101 29.15 -10.22 -12.76
C LEU A 101 29.73 -11.63 -12.66
N ALA A 102 30.02 -12.24 -13.81
CA ALA A 102 30.57 -13.58 -13.93
C ALA A 102 31.44 -13.70 -15.18
N GLU A 103 32.46 -14.56 -15.10
CA GLU A 103 33.26 -14.99 -16.24
C GLU A 103 32.69 -16.32 -16.75
N ILE A 104 32.39 -16.38 -18.06
CA ILE A 104 31.86 -17.59 -18.71
C ILE A 104 32.95 -18.15 -19.60
N ASN A 105 33.28 -19.43 -19.41
CA ASN A 105 34.15 -20.18 -20.30
C ASN A 105 33.30 -20.81 -21.42
N ALA A 106 33.55 -20.38 -22.66
CA ALA A 106 32.81 -20.77 -23.85
C ALA A 106 33.77 -21.24 -24.97
N PRO A 107 34.35 -22.45 -24.88
CA PRO A 107 35.41 -22.90 -25.79
C PRO A 107 34.96 -22.98 -27.25
N ALA A 108 33.66 -23.22 -27.49
CA ALA A 108 33.10 -23.23 -28.84
C ALA A 108 33.12 -21.83 -29.50
N LEU A 109 32.87 -20.77 -28.73
CA LEU A 109 32.94 -19.40 -29.23
C LEU A 109 34.39 -18.96 -29.44
N ASP A 110 35.29 -19.33 -28.52
CA ASP A 110 36.72 -19.04 -28.64
C ASP A 110 37.31 -19.68 -29.90
N ALA A 111 36.95 -20.93 -30.19
CA ALA A 111 37.36 -21.62 -31.41
C ALA A 111 36.82 -20.94 -32.68
N GLN A 112 35.56 -20.48 -32.68
CA GLN A 112 34.98 -19.73 -33.80
C GLN A 112 35.69 -18.39 -34.02
N TYR A 113 36.05 -17.71 -32.93
CA TYR A 113 36.79 -16.45 -32.99
C TYR A 113 38.19 -16.65 -33.60
N GLU A 114 38.94 -17.65 -33.15
CA GLU A 114 40.26 -17.95 -33.71
C GLU A 114 40.18 -18.38 -35.18
N GLN A 115 39.15 -19.15 -35.57
CA GLN A 115 38.91 -19.49 -36.97
C GLN A 115 38.66 -18.23 -37.82
N ALA A 116 37.75 -17.35 -37.39
CA ALA A 116 37.43 -16.12 -38.12
C ALA A 116 38.65 -15.18 -38.25
N LYS A 117 39.53 -15.18 -37.25
CA LYS A 117 40.78 -14.44 -37.26
C LYS A 117 41.78 -15.03 -38.26
N ALA A 118 41.91 -16.36 -38.30
CA ALA A 118 42.74 -17.04 -39.30
C ALA A 118 42.25 -16.77 -40.72
N ASP A 119 40.94 -16.77 -40.94
CA ASP A 119 40.33 -16.44 -42.23
C ASP A 119 40.63 -14.99 -42.64
N LEU A 120 40.55 -14.05 -41.70
CA LEU A 120 40.93 -12.65 -41.92
C LEU A 120 42.41 -12.52 -42.36
N GLU A 121 43.31 -13.26 -41.71
CA GLU A 121 44.74 -13.25 -42.03
C GLU A 121 45.02 -13.85 -43.42
N ALA A 122 44.34 -14.94 -43.76
CA ALA A 122 44.44 -15.57 -45.09
C ALA A 122 43.99 -14.62 -46.20
N GLU A 123 42.87 -13.91 -46.01
CA GLU A 123 42.40 -12.92 -46.98
C GLU A 123 43.32 -11.70 -47.08
N ARG A 124 43.90 -11.25 -45.96
CA ARG A 124 44.90 -10.18 -45.97
C ARG A 124 46.15 -10.59 -46.75
N ALA A 125 46.58 -11.84 -46.64
CA ALA A 125 47.71 -12.37 -47.40
C ALA A 125 47.38 -12.42 -48.91
N LYS A 126 46.19 -12.91 -49.28
CA LYS A 126 45.70 -12.90 -50.68
C LYS A 126 45.63 -11.49 -51.24
N TYR A 127 45.09 -10.53 -50.48
CA TYR A 127 45.05 -9.12 -50.87
C TYR A 127 46.47 -8.57 -51.13
N THR A 128 47.40 -8.85 -50.22
CA THR A 128 48.80 -8.41 -50.38
C THR A 128 49.43 -8.99 -51.64
N LEU A 129 49.20 -10.28 -51.91
CA LEU A 129 49.66 -10.93 -53.13
C LEU A 129 49.02 -10.33 -54.39
N ALA A 130 47.71 -10.04 -54.37
CA ALA A 130 47.00 -9.40 -55.47
C ALA A 130 47.56 -7.99 -55.77
N VAL A 131 47.84 -7.20 -54.73
CA VAL A 131 48.46 -5.87 -54.85
C VAL A 131 49.87 -5.96 -55.45
N VAL A 132 50.70 -6.90 -54.99
CA VAL A 132 52.05 -7.10 -55.54
C VAL A 132 51.98 -7.55 -57.00
N THR A 133 51.05 -8.44 -57.33
CA THR A 133 50.83 -8.93 -58.69
C THR A 133 50.37 -7.81 -59.62
N ALA A 134 49.42 -6.99 -59.18
CA ALA A 134 48.95 -5.83 -59.93
C ALA A 134 50.09 -4.81 -60.17
N LYS A 135 50.88 -4.48 -59.13
CA LYS A 135 52.06 -3.62 -59.27
C LYS A 135 53.06 -4.18 -60.27
N ARG A 136 53.35 -5.48 -60.20
CA ARG A 136 54.25 -6.18 -61.14
C ARG A 136 53.74 -6.06 -62.57
N TRP A 137 52.46 -6.28 -62.80
CA TRP A 137 51.85 -6.21 -64.13
C TRP A 137 51.84 -4.80 -64.71
N ILE A 138 51.59 -3.78 -63.87
CA ILE A 138 51.71 -2.36 -64.26
C ILE A 138 53.14 -2.02 -64.68
N ALA A 139 54.15 -2.52 -63.96
CA ALA A 139 55.56 -2.28 -64.31
C ALA A 139 55.96 -2.93 -65.65
N MET A 140 55.52 -4.17 -65.91
CA MET A 140 55.82 -4.90 -67.17
C MET A 140 55.10 -4.33 -68.40
N ARG A 141 54.04 -3.53 -68.21
CA ARG A 141 53.34 -2.85 -69.31
C ARG A 141 54.26 -1.91 -70.09
N LYS A 142 55.20 -1.24 -69.42
CA LYS A 142 56.14 -0.31 -70.06
C LYS A 142 57.14 -1.01 -70.99
N SER A 143 57.47 -2.27 -70.71
CA SER A 143 58.45 -3.05 -71.48
C SER A 143 57.84 -3.91 -72.60
N HIS A 144 56.56 -3.70 -72.96
CA HIS A 144 55.85 -4.43 -74.05
C HIS A 144 55.86 -5.97 -73.93
N ALA A 145 56.09 -6.50 -72.72
CA ALA A 145 56.30 -7.94 -72.50
C ALA A 145 55.02 -8.72 -72.17
N VAL A 146 53.84 -8.07 -72.10
CA VAL A 146 52.57 -8.73 -71.73
C VAL A 146 51.38 -8.14 -72.49
N SER A 147 50.50 -9.00 -73.03
CA SER A 147 49.28 -8.65 -73.76
C SER A 147 48.22 -7.98 -72.86
N GLU A 148 47.57 -6.92 -73.36
CA GLU A 148 46.59 -6.10 -72.61
C GLU A 148 45.37 -6.88 -72.09
N GLN A 149 45.02 -8.02 -72.72
CA GLN A 149 43.89 -8.86 -72.29
C GLN A 149 44.12 -9.57 -70.95
N SER A 150 45.37 -9.70 -70.51
CA SER A 150 45.69 -10.37 -69.24
C SER A 150 45.43 -9.51 -68.01
N ILE A 151 45.34 -8.18 -68.14
CA ILE A 151 45.35 -7.22 -67.02
C ILE A 151 44.00 -7.09 -66.28
N THR A 152 42.90 -7.62 -66.83
CA THR A 152 41.59 -7.53 -66.18
C THR A 152 41.52 -8.47 -64.99
N VAL A 153 41.56 -7.90 -63.79
CA VAL A 153 41.27 -8.63 -62.54
C VAL A 153 39.75 -8.85 -62.50
N GLN A 154 39.32 -10.11 -62.47
CA GLN A 154 37.92 -10.50 -62.23
C GLN A 154 37.70 -10.72 -60.73
#